data_AF-A0AAJ3LC66-F1
#
_entry.id   AF-A0AAJ3LC66-F1
#
_cell.length_a   1.000
_cell.length_b   1.000
_cell.length_c   1.000
_cell.angle_alpha   90.00
_cell.angle_beta   90.00
_cell.angle_gamma   90.00
#
_symmetry.space_group_name_H-M   'P 1'
#
loop_
_entity.id
_entity.type
_entity.pdbx_description
1 polymer ?
#
loop_
_entity_poly.entity_id
_entity_poly.type
_entity_poly.pdbx_seq_one_letter_code
_entity_poly.pdbx_strand_id
1 'polypeptide(L)'
;MTTCVHIARYLRPLLKDIETHYTWSFDEKIAEKISGVAFSKDENPLHKTAKLKHALGKKLRESQEQKLHYDIGKYIITTWGKITNHKALDEIIASTRKRAMGGRENFKSVPLTGVSSWSKYLSLLHSWAPVYDSRVAYAINAINLISGNTTLFYAIPNGRGSRLTLIDIETFFVIPLLANKKITVQDLQHSQFSAKSKEQFHIRPENTYDQYCKLLEAVALELKDEIPQSLTPYLSPSQIIEALLFAIAPTKVLADLITFLAAGASPPASAG
;
A
#
# COMPACT_ATOMS: atom_id res chain seq x y z
N MET A 1 17.04 14.98 -0.85
CA MET A 1 16.70 13.71 -1.53
C MET A 1 15.22 13.45 -1.34
N THR A 2 14.51 13.01 -2.38
CA THR A 2 13.05 12.83 -2.39
C THR A 2 12.63 11.49 -1.78
N THR A 3 11.39 11.40 -1.27
CA THR A 3 10.76 10.16 -0.76
C THR A 3 10.94 8.97 -1.69
N CYS A 4 10.83 9.16 -3.02
CA CYS A 4 10.99 8.07 -3.99
C CYS A 4 12.39 7.45 -3.97
N VAL A 5 13.45 8.23 -3.87
CA VAL A 5 14.84 7.73 -3.88
C VAL A 5 15.12 6.85 -2.66
N HIS A 6 14.60 7.24 -1.49
CA HIS A 6 14.75 6.47 -0.27
C HIS A 6 14.04 5.12 -0.35
N ILE A 7 12.79 5.12 -0.82
CA ILE A 7 12.03 3.88 -1.03
C ILE A 7 12.68 3.00 -2.09
N ALA A 8 13.10 3.59 -3.22
CA ALA A 8 13.78 2.85 -4.27
C ALA A 8 15.05 2.17 -3.76
N ARG A 9 15.91 2.90 -3.03
CA ARG A 9 17.13 2.35 -2.42
C ARG A 9 16.83 1.17 -1.49
N TYR A 10 15.79 1.29 -0.66
CA TYR A 10 15.39 0.23 0.26
C TYR A 10 14.86 -1.01 -0.46
N LEU A 11 14.05 -0.83 -1.50
CA LEU A 11 13.41 -1.94 -2.23
C LEU A 11 14.32 -2.63 -3.25
N ARG A 12 15.31 -1.93 -3.81
CA ARG A 12 16.22 -2.45 -4.85
C ARG A 12 16.79 -3.85 -4.56
N PRO A 13 17.37 -4.13 -3.38
CA PRO A 13 17.89 -5.47 -3.10
C PRO A 13 16.80 -6.54 -3.00
N LEU A 14 15.58 -6.16 -2.59
CA LEU A 14 14.44 -7.06 -2.35
C LEU A 14 13.63 -7.37 -3.62
N LEU A 15 13.81 -6.58 -4.69
CA LEU A 15 13.16 -6.85 -5.98
C LEU A 15 13.73 -8.09 -6.66
N LYS A 16 15.03 -8.37 -6.44
CA LYS A 16 15.73 -9.51 -7.06
C LYS A 16 15.13 -10.85 -6.64
N ASP A 17 14.56 -10.92 -5.45
CA ASP A 17 13.95 -12.10 -4.84
C ASP A 17 12.50 -11.82 -4.39
N ILE A 18 11.77 -10.93 -5.08
CA ILE A 18 10.39 -10.56 -4.72
C ILE A 18 9.48 -11.77 -4.46
N GLU A 19 9.68 -12.85 -5.22
CA GLU A 19 8.97 -14.12 -5.10
C GLU A 19 9.10 -14.79 -3.73
N THR A 20 10.24 -14.65 -3.05
CA THR A 20 10.47 -15.24 -1.72
C THR A 20 9.75 -14.45 -0.63
N HIS A 21 9.51 -13.17 -0.87
CA HIS A 21 8.81 -12.30 0.08
C HIS A 21 7.29 -12.44 -0.01
N TYR A 22 6.76 -12.75 -1.20
CA TYR A 22 5.32 -12.74 -1.45
C TYR A 22 4.64 -14.08 -1.14
N THR A 23 3.98 -14.16 0.02
CA THR A 23 3.32 -15.40 0.50
C THR A 23 1.79 -15.35 0.48
N TRP A 24 1.16 -14.36 -0.17
CA TRP A 24 -0.30 -14.24 -0.18
C TRP A 24 -0.94 -15.28 -1.09
N SER A 25 -1.69 -16.22 -0.52
CA SER A 25 -2.42 -17.26 -1.25
C SER A 25 -3.93 -17.02 -1.27
N PHE A 26 -4.60 -17.69 -2.20
CA PHE A 26 -6.06 -17.67 -2.37
C PHE A 26 -6.58 -19.06 -2.76
N ASP A 27 -7.89 -19.26 -2.68
CA ASP A 27 -8.52 -20.50 -3.14
C ASP A 27 -8.51 -20.56 -4.68
N GLU A 28 -7.65 -21.43 -5.21
CA GLU A 28 -7.43 -21.61 -6.66
C GLU A 28 -8.67 -22.12 -7.38
N LYS A 29 -9.53 -22.95 -6.75
CA LYS A 29 -10.76 -23.46 -7.38
C LYS A 29 -11.78 -22.36 -7.59
N ILE A 30 -11.94 -21.49 -6.59
CA ILE A 30 -12.82 -20.32 -6.71
C ILE A 30 -12.24 -19.35 -7.74
N ALA A 31 -10.92 -19.12 -7.71
CA ALA A 31 -10.21 -18.26 -8.65
C ALA A 31 -10.37 -18.74 -10.10
N GLU A 32 -10.23 -20.04 -10.36
CA GLU A 32 -10.42 -20.67 -11.66
C GLU A 32 -11.83 -20.46 -12.17
N LYS A 33 -12.85 -20.72 -11.34
CA LYS A 33 -14.25 -20.55 -11.71
C LYS A 33 -14.56 -19.12 -12.15
N ILE A 34 -14.03 -18.12 -11.46
CA ILE A 34 -14.33 -16.71 -11.75
C ILE A 34 -13.45 -16.13 -12.86
N SER A 35 -12.16 -16.49 -12.90
CA SER A 35 -11.20 -15.96 -13.88
C SER A 35 -11.19 -16.73 -15.20
N GLY A 36 -11.58 -18.01 -15.19
CA GLY A 36 -11.46 -18.93 -16.34
C GLY A 36 -10.02 -19.37 -16.62
N VAL A 37 -9.09 -19.16 -15.68
CA VAL A 37 -7.66 -19.47 -15.87
C VAL A 37 -7.20 -20.46 -14.81
N ALA A 38 -6.55 -21.54 -15.26
CA ALA A 38 -5.97 -22.57 -14.40
C ALA A 38 -4.67 -22.09 -13.71
N PHE A 39 -4.45 -22.54 -12.48
CA PHE A 39 -3.23 -22.27 -11.71
C PHE A 39 -2.42 -23.55 -11.51
N SER A 40 -1.10 -23.46 -11.68
CA SER A 40 -0.22 -24.62 -11.42
C SER A 40 0.12 -24.68 -9.93
N LYS A 41 0.18 -25.88 -9.34
CA LYS A 41 0.57 -26.04 -7.93
C LYS A 41 1.98 -25.50 -7.64
N ASP A 42 2.88 -25.66 -8.59
CA ASP A 42 4.29 -25.26 -8.46
C ASP A 42 4.55 -23.77 -8.75
N GLU A 43 3.51 -23.03 -9.17
CA GLU A 43 3.63 -21.61 -9.48
C GLU A 43 3.68 -20.76 -8.19
N ASN A 44 4.60 -19.80 -8.16
CA ASN A 44 4.78 -18.89 -7.02
C ASN A 44 3.49 -18.08 -6.75
N PRO A 45 3.12 -17.82 -5.47
CA PRO A 45 1.90 -17.06 -5.14
C PRO A 45 1.80 -15.67 -5.79
N LEU A 46 2.92 -14.99 -6.04
CA LEU A 46 2.95 -13.71 -6.75
C LEU A 46 2.54 -13.88 -8.21
N HIS A 47 3.09 -14.88 -8.89
CA HIS A 47 2.75 -15.20 -10.28
C HIS A 47 1.28 -15.59 -10.42
N LYS A 48 0.77 -16.43 -9.51
CA LYS A 48 -0.67 -16.76 -9.42
C LYS A 48 -1.52 -15.51 -9.26
N THR A 49 -1.13 -14.61 -8.36
CA THR A 49 -1.85 -13.34 -8.13
C THR A 49 -1.82 -12.43 -9.34
N ALA A 50 -0.67 -12.30 -10.01
CA ALA A 50 -0.50 -11.51 -11.21
C ALA A 50 -1.39 -12.03 -12.35
N LYS A 51 -1.36 -13.34 -12.60
CA LYS A 51 -2.19 -14.04 -13.59
C LYS A 51 -3.69 -13.86 -13.30
N LEU A 52 -4.10 -14.03 -12.05
CA LEU A 52 -5.48 -13.81 -11.60
C LEU A 52 -5.93 -12.38 -11.85
N LYS A 53 -5.17 -11.37 -11.37
CA LYS A 53 -5.50 -9.95 -11.56
C LYS A 53 -5.58 -9.59 -13.04
N HIS A 54 -4.64 -10.08 -13.86
CA HIS A 54 -4.66 -9.87 -15.30
C HIS A 54 -5.92 -10.43 -15.96
N ALA A 55 -6.28 -11.68 -15.66
CA ALA A 55 -7.45 -12.35 -16.22
C ALA A 55 -8.77 -11.67 -15.80
N LEU A 56 -8.90 -11.31 -14.53
CA LEU A 56 -10.08 -10.57 -14.04
C LEU A 56 -10.16 -9.17 -14.65
N GLY A 57 -9.05 -8.44 -14.69
CA GLY A 57 -8.99 -7.13 -15.33
C GLY A 57 -9.35 -7.17 -16.82
N LYS A 58 -8.91 -8.21 -17.53
CA LYS A 58 -9.28 -8.44 -18.93
C LYS A 58 -10.79 -8.59 -19.09
N LYS A 59 -11.43 -9.48 -18.32
CA LYS A 59 -12.89 -9.68 -18.33
C LYS A 59 -13.66 -8.38 -18.04
N LEU A 60 -13.18 -7.57 -17.09
CA LEU A 60 -13.80 -6.29 -16.72
C LEU A 60 -13.67 -5.21 -17.81
N ARG A 61 -12.61 -5.24 -18.62
CA ARG A 61 -12.44 -4.31 -19.75
C ARG A 61 -13.27 -4.70 -20.97
N GLU A 62 -13.51 -6.00 -21.15
CA GLU A 62 -14.25 -6.57 -22.28
C GLU A 62 -15.77 -6.60 -22.08
N SER A 63 -16.26 -6.33 -20.87
CA SER A 63 -17.68 -6.38 -20.53
C SER A 63 -18.15 -5.09 -19.88
N GLN A 64 -19.42 -4.74 -20.10
CA GLN A 64 -20.11 -3.67 -19.37
C GLN A 64 -21.17 -4.21 -18.39
N GLU A 65 -21.32 -5.53 -18.30
CA GLU A 65 -22.35 -6.19 -17.50
C GLU A 65 -22.18 -5.90 -16.00
N GLN A 66 -23.16 -5.21 -15.41
CA GLN A 66 -23.10 -4.82 -13.99
C GLN A 66 -22.91 -6.00 -13.04
N LYS A 67 -23.56 -7.13 -13.32
CA LYS A 67 -23.45 -8.35 -12.51
C LYS A 67 -22.04 -8.92 -12.53
N LEU A 68 -21.39 -8.98 -13.70
CA LEU A 68 -20.00 -9.43 -13.81
C LEU A 68 -19.05 -8.53 -13.01
N HIS A 69 -19.19 -7.20 -13.15
CA HIS A 69 -18.42 -6.23 -12.38
C HIS A 69 -18.61 -6.42 -10.87
N TYR A 70 -19.85 -6.67 -10.45
CA TYR A 70 -20.18 -6.95 -9.06
C TYR A 70 -19.54 -8.23 -8.56
N ASP A 71 -19.69 -9.34 -9.29
CA ASP A 71 -19.17 -10.66 -8.88
C ASP A 71 -17.63 -10.65 -8.77
N ILE A 72 -16.94 -10.04 -9.74
CA ILE A 72 -15.48 -9.88 -9.71
C ILE A 72 -15.05 -8.92 -8.60
N GLY A 73 -15.73 -7.77 -8.47
CA GLY A 73 -15.44 -6.79 -7.41
C GLY A 73 -15.62 -7.38 -6.02
N LYS A 74 -16.68 -8.17 -5.83
CA LYS A 74 -16.95 -8.91 -4.59
C LYS A 74 -15.84 -9.90 -4.31
N TYR A 75 -15.51 -10.75 -5.29
CA TYR A 75 -14.44 -11.74 -5.12
C TYR A 75 -13.10 -11.10 -4.75
N ILE A 76 -12.66 -10.05 -5.45
CA ILE A 76 -11.34 -9.45 -5.19
C ILE A 76 -11.31 -8.75 -3.82
N ILE A 77 -12.41 -8.15 -3.36
CA ILE A 77 -12.48 -7.46 -2.06
C ILE A 77 -12.61 -8.47 -0.91
N THR A 78 -13.54 -9.41 -1.01
CA THR A 78 -13.93 -10.26 0.12
C THR A 78 -13.14 -11.57 0.17
N THR A 79 -13.11 -12.32 -0.94
CA THR A 79 -12.48 -13.65 -0.99
C THR A 79 -10.97 -13.55 -1.11
N TRP A 80 -10.47 -12.86 -2.14
CA TRP A 80 -9.03 -12.66 -2.31
C TRP A 80 -8.47 -11.67 -1.29
N GLY A 81 -9.17 -10.56 -1.05
CA GLY A 81 -8.73 -9.49 -0.14
C GLY A 81 -8.97 -9.78 1.34
N LYS A 82 -9.70 -10.84 1.69
CA LYS A 82 -10.06 -11.26 3.07
C LYS A 82 -10.79 -10.17 3.87
N ILE A 83 -11.60 -9.34 3.21
CA ILE A 83 -12.40 -8.30 3.88
C ILE A 83 -13.86 -8.78 4.03
N THR A 84 -14.22 -9.26 5.21
CA THR A 84 -15.49 -9.99 5.43
C THR A 84 -16.70 -9.12 5.79
N ASN A 85 -16.50 -7.89 6.29
CA ASN A 85 -17.58 -7.06 6.85
C ASN A 85 -17.79 -5.76 6.06
N HIS A 86 -18.38 -5.85 4.86
CA HIS A 86 -18.76 -4.65 4.10
C HIS A 86 -20.27 -4.56 3.89
N LYS A 87 -20.93 -3.73 4.70
CA LYS A 87 -22.36 -3.42 4.58
C LYS A 87 -22.73 -2.67 3.29
N ALA A 88 -21.75 -2.13 2.55
CA ALA A 88 -21.95 -1.28 1.38
C ALA A 88 -21.06 -1.69 0.18
N LEU A 89 -20.82 -3.00 0.00
CA LEU A 89 -19.92 -3.49 -1.06
C LEU A 89 -20.40 -3.09 -2.46
N ASP A 90 -21.71 -3.19 -2.70
CA ASP A 90 -22.37 -2.83 -3.96
C ASP A 90 -22.12 -1.35 -4.30
N GLU A 91 -22.29 -0.46 -3.32
CA GLU A 91 -22.03 0.97 -3.47
C GLU A 91 -20.56 1.27 -3.72
N ILE A 92 -19.64 0.58 -3.03
CA ILE A 92 -18.19 0.71 -3.25
C ILE A 92 -17.85 0.35 -4.71
N ILE A 93 -18.33 -0.79 -5.20
CA ILE A 93 -18.03 -1.24 -6.57
C ILE A 93 -18.65 -0.28 -7.60
N ALA A 94 -19.92 0.10 -7.42
CA ALA A 94 -20.64 0.98 -8.34
C ALA A 94 -20.02 2.39 -8.39
N SER A 95 -19.75 3.00 -7.24
CA SER A 95 -19.15 4.33 -7.14
C SER A 95 -17.72 4.34 -7.70
N THR A 96 -16.92 3.31 -7.41
CA THR A 96 -15.57 3.17 -7.96
C THR A 96 -15.60 3.04 -9.47
N ARG A 97 -16.47 2.18 -10.02
CA ARG A 97 -16.63 2.01 -11.47
C ARG A 97 -17.03 3.32 -12.13
N LYS A 98 -18.07 4.00 -11.63
CA LYS A 98 -18.54 5.29 -12.16
C LYS A 98 -17.44 6.34 -12.13
N ARG A 99 -16.68 6.42 -11.03
CA ARG A 99 -15.57 7.36 -10.88
C ARG A 99 -14.43 7.06 -11.86
N ALA A 100 -14.09 5.79 -12.02
CA ALA A 100 -13.06 5.30 -12.95
C ALA A 100 -13.33 5.64 -14.42
N MET A 101 -14.60 5.74 -14.82
CA MET A 101 -14.97 6.18 -16.18
C MET A 101 -14.49 7.60 -16.51
N GLY A 102 -14.34 8.48 -15.52
CA GLY A 102 -13.75 9.81 -15.72
C GLY A 102 -12.24 9.87 -15.54
N GLY A 103 -11.58 8.71 -15.43
CA GLY A 103 -10.12 8.60 -15.39
C GLY A 103 -9.48 8.97 -14.05
N ARG A 104 -8.15 9.09 -14.07
CA ARG A 104 -7.30 9.34 -12.89
C ARG A 104 -7.62 10.67 -12.19
N GLU A 105 -8.03 11.68 -12.95
CA GLU A 105 -8.37 13.01 -12.44
C GLU A 105 -9.44 12.95 -11.35
N ASN A 106 -10.41 12.05 -11.49
CA ASN A 106 -11.45 11.83 -10.50
C ASN A 106 -10.96 11.21 -9.18
N PHE A 107 -9.69 10.80 -9.10
CA PHE A 107 -9.04 10.25 -7.90
C PHE A 107 -8.02 11.21 -7.28
N LYS A 108 -7.89 12.45 -7.78
CA LYS A 108 -7.00 13.48 -7.19
C LYS A 108 -7.37 13.84 -5.75
N SER A 109 -8.66 13.87 -5.45
CA SER A 109 -9.19 14.17 -4.12
C SER A 109 -10.37 13.25 -3.82
N VAL A 110 -10.13 12.17 -3.06
CA VAL A 110 -11.12 11.15 -2.70
C VAL A 110 -10.97 10.71 -1.25
N PRO A 111 -12.06 10.51 -0.49
CA PRO A 111 -11.97 10.02 0.88
C PRO A 111 -11.23 8.67 0.97
N LEU A 112 -10.39 8.49 1.99
CA LEU A 112 -9.75 7.20 2.26
C LEU A 112 -10.69 6.16 2.87
N THR A 113 -11.92 6.52 3.21
CA THR A 113 -12.91 5.58 3.70
C THR A 113 -13.12 4.47 2.68
N GLY A 114 -12.86 3.23 3.08
CA GLY A 114 -12.97 2.05 2.19
C GLY A 114 -11.85 1.92 1.16
N VAL A 115 -10.75 2.69 1.24
CA VAL A 115 -9.68 2.68 0.22
C VAL A 115 -9.06 1.33 -0.02
N SER A 116 -8.85 0.53 1.02
CA SER A 116 -8.35 -0.83 0.88
C SER A 116 -9.27 -1.70 0.01
N SER A 117 -10.57 -1.40 -0.06
CA SER A 117 -11.56 -2.15 -0.84
C SER A 117 -11.72 -1.56 -2.24
N TRP A 118 -11.98 -0.26 -2.37
CA TRP A 118 -12.15 0.34 -3.69
C TRP A 118 -10.87 0.31 -4.53
N SER A 119 -9.68 0.46 -3.93
CA SER A 119 -8.42 0.41 -4.69
C SER A 119 -8.08 -1.01 -5.18
N LYS A 120 -8.51 -2.08 -4.47
CA LYS A 120 -8.39 -3.46 -4.97
C LYS A 120 -9.16 -3.64 -6.27
N TYR A 121 -10.41 -3.20 -6.29
CA TYR A 121 -11.24 -3.28 -7.49
C TYR A 121 -10.72 -2.35 -8.59
N LEU A 122 -10.33 -1.10 -8.25
CA LEU A 122 -9.76 -0.14 -9.19
C LEU A 122 -8.47 -0.66 -9.86
N SER A 123 -7.64 -1.41 -9.12
CA SER A 123 -6.40 -2.01 -9.65
C SER A 123 -6.62 -3.02 -10.77
N LEU A 124 -7.81 -3.61 -10.86
CA LEU A 124 -8.19 -4.49 -11.98
C LEU A 124 -8.61 -3.67 -13.21
N LEU A 125 -9.17 -2.48 -13.01
CA LEU A 125 -9.64 -1.59 -14.07
C LEU A 125 -8.50 -0.81 -14.71
N HIS A 126 -7.49 -0.40 -13.92
CA HIS A 126 -6.43 0.47 -14.38
C HIS A 126 -5.03 0.09 -13.85
N SER A 127 -4.05 0.15 -14.74
CA SER A 127 -2.63 -0.12 -14.45
C SER A 127 -1.97 0.94 -13.55
N TRP A 128 -2.44 2.18 -13.59
CA TRP A 128 -1.93 3.28 -12.75
C TRP A 128 -2.41 3.22 -11.30
N ALA A 129 -3.33 2.30 -10.97
CA ALA A 129 -4.02 2.24 -9.69
C ALA A 129 -3.54 1.06 -8.83
N PRO A 130 -2.37 1.14 -8.18
CA PRO A 130 -1.95 0.14 -7.20
C PRO A 130 -2.89 0.14 -5.99
N VAL A 131 -2.98 -1.00 -5.30
CA VAL A 131 -3.82 -1.14 -4.10
C VAL A 131 -3.24 -0.30 -2.97
N TYR A 132 -4.07 0.45 -2.26
CA TYR A 132 -3.65 1.19 -1.08
C TYR A 132 -4.31 0.60 0.17
N ASP A 133 -3.53 -0.20 0.89
CA ASP A 133 -3.91 -0.80 2.17
C ASP A 133 -3.00 -0.33 3.31
N SER A 134 -3.34 -0.72 4.55
CA SER A 134 -2.60 -0.29 5.74
C SER A 134 -1.16 -0.79 5.78
N ARG A 135 -0.86 -1.96 5.21
CA ARG A 135 0.50 -2.52 5.16
C ARG A 135 1.38 -1.71 4.23
N VAL A 136 0.86 -1.33 3.07
CA VAL A 136 1.61 -0.52 2.11
C VAL A 136 1.87 0.88 2.67
N ALA A 137 0.86 1.52 3.27
CA ALA A 137 1.02 2.82 3.92
C ALA A 137 2.03 2.75 5.08
N TYR A 138 1.95 1.70 5.92
CA TYR A 138 2.90 1.45 6.99
C TYR A 138 4.34 1.30 6.46
N ALA A 139 4.53 0.48 5.41
CA ALA A 139 5.85 0.24 4.84
C ALA A 139 6.48 1.54 4.32
N ILE A 140 5.72 2.35 3.60
CA ILE A 140 6.18 3.65 3.09
C ILE A 140 6.62 4.56 4.25
N ASN A 141 5.79 4.71 5.28
CA ASN A 141 6.10 5.59 6.42
C ASN A 141 7.29 5.07 7.23
N ALA A 142 7.42 3.76 7.44
CA ALA A 142 8.54 3.15 8.14
C ALA A 142 9.87 3.34 7.38
N ILE A 143 9.87 3.09 6.07
CA ILE A 143 11.07 3.29 5.23
C ILE A 143 11.50 4.75 5.23
N ASN A 144 10.53 5.67 5.15
CA ASN A 144 10.76 7.11 5.28
C ASN A 144 11.45 7.45 6.61
N LEU A 145 10.92 6.95 7.73
CA LEU A 145 11.48 7.16 9.05
C LEU A 145 12.91 6.60 9.18
N ILE A 146 13.14 5.35 8.78
CA ILE A 146 14.46 4.69 8.78
C ILE A 146 15.48 5.51 7.94
N SER A 147 15.00 6.13 6.87
CA SER A 147 15.82 6.96 5.98
C SER A 147 16.02 8.41 6.47
N GLY A 148 15.46 8.77 7.63
CA GLY A 148 15.50 10.14 8.15
C GLY A 148 14.62 11.14 7.39
N ASN A 149 13.71 10.67 6.52
CA ASN A 149 12.81 11.51 5.74
C ASN A 149 11.42 11.59 6.40
N THR A 150 11.22 12.54 7.31
CA THR A 150 9.92 12.73 8.00
C THR A 150 9.12 13.91 7.47
N THR A 151 9.34 14.29 6.21
CA THR A 151 8.69 15.47 5.60
C THR A 151 7.24 15.22 5.20
N LEU A 152 6.88 13.96 4.92
CA LEU A 152 5.55 13.56 4.49
C LEU A 152 5.14 12.27 5.19
N PHE A 153 3.97 12.29 5.82
CA PHE A 153 3.32 11.11 6.36
C PHE A 153 2.11 10.73 5.48
N TYR A 154 2.10 9.49 5.01
CA TYR A 154 0.98 8.93 4.25
C TYR A 154 -0.08 8.40 5.20
N ALA A 155 -1.31 8.89 5.12
CA ALA A 155 -2.36 8.51 6.05
C ALA A 155 -2.68 7.00 5.98
N ILE A 156 -2.43 6.28 7.07
CA ILE A 156 -2.63 4.83 7.14
C ILE A 156 -4.14 4.54 7.27
N PRO A 157 -4.78 3.86 6.30
CA PRO A 157 -6.18 3.51 6.42
C PRO A 157 -6.39 2.50 7.55
N ASN A 158 -7.57 2.54 8.16
CA ASN A 158 -7.95 1.57 9.20
C ASN A 158 -7.82 0.14 8.67
N GLY A 159 -6.86 -0.63 9.20
CA GLY A 159 -6.51 -1.94 8.67
C GLY A 159 -5.91 -2.88 9.72
N ARG A 160 -6.32 -4.15 9.64
CA ARG A 160 -6.13 -5.19 10.66
C ARG A 160 -4.82 -5.96 10.49
N GLY A 161 -3.69 -5.28 10.64
CA GLY A 161 -2.41 -5.96 10.86
C GLY A 161 -2.04 -5.87 12.34
N SER A 162 -2.43 -6.84 13.17
CA SER A 162 -2.15 -6.80 14.63
C SER A 162 -0.66 -6.64 14.97
N ARG A 163 0.23 -7.14 14.09
CA ARG A 163 1.68 -6.95 14.21
C ARG A 163 2.11 -5.50 13.93
N LEU A 164 1.46 -4.82 12.99
CA LEU A 164 1.81 -3.47 12.59
C LEU A 164 1.26 -2.40 13.54
N THR A 165 0.20 -2.72 14.29
CA THR A 165 -0.33 -1.85 15.34
C THR A 165 0.53 -1.80 16.61
N LEU A 166 1.56 -2.65 16.70
CA LEU A 166 2.48 -2.66 17.85
C LEU A 166 3.25 -1.33 17.97
N ILE A 167 3.58 -0.73 16.83
CA ILE A 167 4.35 0.52 16.76
C ILE A 167 3.48 1.55 16.04
N ASP A 168 3.04 2.57 16.79
CA ASP A 168 2.44 3.74 16.18
C ASP A 168 3.53 4.61 15.53
N ILE A 169 3.76 4.38 14.23
CA ILE A 169 4.76 5.11 13.45
C ILE A 169 4.52 6.63 13.53
N GLU A 170 3.28 7.08 13.65
CA GLU A 170 2.94 8.51 13.70
C GLU A 170 3.67 9.20 14.86
N THR A 171 3.78 8.54 16.01
CA THR A 171 4.49 9.05 17.18
C THR A 171 5.97 9.33 16.87
N PHE A 172 6.62 8.49 16.06
CA PHE A 172 8.04 8.66 15.73
C PHE A 172 8.29 9.77 14.72
N PHE A 173 7.28 10.20 13.97
CA PHE A 173 7.40 11.37 13.10
C PHE A 173 7.40 12.69 13.90
N VAL A 174 6.90 12.69 15.14
CA VAL A 174 6.93 13.85 16.05
C VAL A 174 8.35 14.13 16.56
N ILE A 175 9.16 13.09 16.79
CA ILE A 175 10.49 13.22 17.40
C ILE A 175 11.42 14.12 16.55
N PRO A 176 11.58 13.92 15.23
CA PRO A 176 12.38 14.82 14.40
C PRO A 176 11.82 16.24 14.31
N LEU A 177 10.51 16.44 14.49
CA LEU A 177 9.92 17.79 14.51
C LEU A 177 10.36 18.55 15.77
N LEU A 178 10.40 17.89 16.92
CA LEU A 178 10.95 18.44 18.16
C LEU A 178 12.45 18.71 18.03
N ALA A 179 13.23 17.74 17.54
CA ALA A 179 14.68 17.88 17.39
C ALA A 179 15.08 19.05 16.48
N ASN A 180 14.30 19.27 15.41
CA ASN A 180 14.51 20.39 14.48
C ASN A 180 13.80 21.69 14.90
N LYS A 181 13.26 21.76 16.12
CA LYS A 181 12.55 22.93 16.67
C LYS A 181 11.38 23.41 15.80
N LYS A 182 10.77 22.51 15.01
CA LYS A 182 9.55 22.81 14.24
C LYS A 182 8.31 22.81 15.12
N ILE A 183 8.38 22.10 16.24
CA ILE A 183 7.43 22.11 17.35
C ILE A 183 8.22 22.17 18.66
N THR A 184 7.56 22.56 19.74
CA THR A 184 8.10 22.70 21.09
C THR A 184 7.45 21.69 22.04
N VAL A 185 8.03 21.52 23.23
CA VAL A 185 7.43 20.67 24.28
C VAL A 185 6.08 21.23 24.75
N GLN A 186 5.90 22.56 24.70
CA GLN A 186 4.65 23.23 25.02
C GLN A 186 3.55 22.88 24.01
N ASP A 187 3.88 22.72 22.74
CA ASP A 187 2.90 22.33 21.72
C ASP A 187 2.28 20.96 22.04
N LEU A 188 3.05 20.03 22.63
CA LEU A 188 2.58 18.71 23.05
C LEU A 188 1.49 18.76 24.13
N GLN A 189 1.43 19.85 24.90
CA GLN A 189 0.45 20.04 25.98
C GLN A 189 -0.90 20.53 25.44
N HIS A 190 -0.97 20.96 24.18
CA HIS A 190 -2.20 21.45 23.58
C HIS A 190 -3.16 20.29 23.29
N SER A 191 -4.40 20.38 23.75
CA SER A 191 -5.43 19.31 23.60
C SER A 191 -5.69 18.91 22.14
N GLN A 192 -5.47 19.83 21.20
CA GLN A 192 -5.58 19.62 19.75
C GLN A 192 -4.24 19.37 19.03
N PHE A 193 -3.14 19.08 19.75
CA PHE A 193 -1.81 18.90 19.16
C PHE A 193 -1.81 17.88 18.02
N SER A 194 -2.45 16.72 18.22
CA SER A 194 -2.54 15.69 17.18
C SER A 194 -3.25 16.20 15.92
N ALA A 195 -4.37 16.90 16.05
CA ALA A 195 -5.12 17.42 14.92
C ALA A 195 -4.33 18.48 14.14
N LYS A 196 -3.68 19.42 14.85
CA LYS A 196 -2.84 20.47 14.24
C LYS A 196 -1.60 19.89 13.56
N SER A 197 -0.94 18.92 14.20
CA SER A 197 0.23 18.24 13.63
C SER A 197 -0.13 17.47 12.36
N LYS A 198 -1.28 16.78 12.35
CA LYS A 198 -1.80 16.09 11.16
C LYS A 198 -2.04 17.06 10.01
N GLU A 199 -2.65 18.21 10.28
CA GLU A 199 -2.90 19.22 9.25
C GLU A 199 -1.61 19.77 8.63
N GLN A 200 -0.57 19.93 9.44
CA GLN A 200 0.69 20.55 9.01
C GLN A 200 1.68 19.58 8.37
N PHE A 201 1.78 18.34 8.87
CA PHE A 201 2.88 17.43 8.53
C PHE A 201 2.42 16.18 7.78
N HIS A 202 1.11 15.94 7.66
CA HIS A 202 0.58 14.80 6.93
C HIS A 202 0.08 15.22 5.55
N ILE A 203 0.12 14.26 4.62
CA ILE A 203 -0.66 14.40 3.40
C ILE A 203 -2.13 14.37 3.81
N ARG A 204 -2.90 15.36 3.34
CA ARG A 204 -4.35 15.39 3.57
C ARG A 204 -4.97 14.05 3.14
N PRO A 205 -5.83 13.42 3.96
CA PRO A 205 -6.38 12.10 3.67
C PRO A 205 -6.96 12.01 2.25
N GLU A 206 -7.73 13.02 1.83
CA GLU A 206 -8.36 13.07 0.53
C GLU A 206 -7.38 13.05 -0.65
N ASN A 207 -6.16 13.55 -0.47
CA ASN A 207 -5.13 13.60 -1.52
C ASN A 207 -4.13 12.43 -1.42
N THR A 208 -4.22 11.63 -0.36
CA THR A 208 -3.21 10.60 -0.04
C THR A 208 -3.11 9.55 -1.14
N TYR A 209 -4.23 9.10 -1.71
CA TYR A 209 -4.20 8.08 -2.76
C TYR A 209 -3.53 8.57 -4.06
N ASP A 210 -3.80 9.80 -4.49
CA ASP A 210 -3.14 10.37 -5.68
C ASP A 210 -1.63 10.54 -5.47
N GLN A 211 -1.23 11.05 -4.30
CA GLN A 211 0.18 11.18 -3.93
C GLN A 211 0.87 9.82 -3.82
N TYR A 212 0.16 8.80 -3.35
CA TYR A 212 0.64 7.41 -3.32
C TYR A 212 0.86 6.85 -4.73
N CYS A 213 -0.09 7.02 -5.65
CA CYS A 213 0.07 6.58 -7.04
C CYS A 213 1.27 7.25 -7.70
N LYS A 214 1.43 8.57 -7.55
CA LYS A 214 2.57 9.34 -8.06
C LYS A 214 3.90 8.86 -7.45
N LEU A 215 3.91 8.56 -6.16
CA LEU A 215 5.08 8.03 -5.48
C LEU A 215 5.49 6.68 -6.09
N LEU A 216 4.56 5.74 -6.24
CA LEU A 216 4.90 4.42 -6.77
C LEU A 216 5.32 4.47 -8.23
N GLU A 217 4.77 5.37 -9.04
CA GLU A 217 5.24 5.63 -10.40
C GLU A 217 6.68 6.14 -10.42
N ALA A 218 7.02 7.10 -9.54
CA ALA A 218 8.38 7.60 -9.41
C ALA A 218 9.34 6.51 -8.93
N VAL A 219 8.95 5.71 -7.92
CA VAL A 219 9.75 4.58 -7.44
C VAL A 219 9.96 3.53 -8.53
N ALA A 220 8.92 3.22 -9.30
CA ALA A 220 9.01 2.29 -10.41
C ALA A 220 9.96 2.78 -11.51
N LEU A 221 10.00 4.09 -11.78
CA LEU A 221 10.95 4.68 -12.72
C LEU A 221 12.40 4.58 -12.23
N GLU A 222 12.63 4.83 -10.94
CA GLU A 222 13.94 4.69 -10.28
C GLU A 222 14.45 3.23 -10.22
N LEU A 223 13.53 2.26 -10.36
CA LEU A 223 13.80 0.82 -10.28
C LEU A 223 13.54 0.08 -11.58
N LYS A 224 13.43 0.79 -12.71
CA LYS A 224 12.97 0.23 -13.99
C LYS A 224 13.78 -0.99 -14.45
N ASP A 225 15.07 -1.03 -14.13
CA ASP A 225 16.00 -2.07 -14.56
C ASP A 225 15.97 -3.28 -13.61
N GLU A 226 15.40 -3.11 -12.42
CA GLU A 226 15.21 -4.16 -11.40
C GLU A 226 13.80 -4.75 -11.38
N ILE A 227 12.84 -4.16 -12.12
CA ILE A 227 11.49 -4.73 -12.24
C ILE A 227 11.55 -6.08 -12.97
N PRO A 228 11.04 -7.18 -12.38
CA PRO A 228 11.04 -8.49 -13.02
C PRO A 228 10.20 -8.52 -14.29
N GLN A 229 10.84 -8.79 -15.44
CA GLN A 229 10.18 -8.85 -16.74
C GLN A 229 9.17 -10.00 -16.86
N SER A 230 9.26 -11.02 -16.01
CA SER A 230 8.25 -12.10 -15.95
C SER A 230 6.88 -11.61 -15.45
N LEU A 231 6.82 -10.50 -14.71
CA LEU A 231 5.60 -9.96 -14.12
C LEU A 231 4.98 -8.83 -14.96
N THR A 232 5.76 -8.15 -15.80
CA THR A 232 5.31 -6.99 -16.60
C THR A 232 4.21 -7.30 -17.64
N PRO A 233 4.02 -8.54 -18.14
CA PRO A 233 2.85 -8.87 -18.95
C PRO A 233 1.53 -8.84 -18.15
N TYR A 234 1.60 -8.98 -16.83
CA TYR A 234 0.44 -9.17 -15.97
C TYR A 234 0.14 -7.97 -15.08
N LEU A 235 1.18 -7.27 -14.60
CA LEU A 235 1.09 -6.17 -13.65
C LEU A 235 1.89 -4.96 -14.15
N SER A 236 1.42 -3.76 -13.81
CA SER A 236 2.23 -2.56 -14.02
C SER A 236 3.42 -2.51 -13.06
N PRO A 237 4.51 -1.80 -13.39
CA PRO A 237 5.62 -1.58 -12.47
C PRO A 237 5.18 -1.07 -11.09
N SER A 238 4.26 -0.10 -11.02
CA SER A 238 3.73 0.40 -9.75
C SER A 238 2.98 -0.67 -8.94
N GLN A 239 2.27 -1.59 -9.60
CA GLN A 239 1.60 -2.72 -8.94
C GLN A 239 2.59 -3.77 -8.42
N ILE A 240 3.74 -3.93 -9.09
CA ILE A 240 4.83 -4.81 -8.61
C ILE A 240 5.46 -4.21 -7.35
N ILE A 241 5.73 -2.90 -7.34
CA ILE A 241 6.23 -2.18 -6.15
C ILE A 241 5.22 -2.28 -4.99
N GLU A 242 3.93 -2.10 -5.26
CA GLU A 242 2.86 -2.30 -4.28
C GLU A 242 2.88 -3.70 -3.66
N ALA A 243 2.95 -4.74 -4.50
CA ALA A 243 2.98 -6.12 -4.06
C ALA A 243 4.19 -6.42 -3.16
N LEU A 244 5.36 -5.86 -3.49
CA LEU A 244 6.56 -5.99 -2.65
C LEU A 244 6.35 -5.29 -1.30
N LEU A 245 5.96 -4.02 -1.30
CA LEU A 245 5.70 -3.24 -0.07
C LEU A 245 4.70 -3.94 0.86
N PHE A 246 3.61 -4.45 0.28
CA PHE A 246 2.61 -5.24 0.96
C PHE A 246 3.20 -6.47 1.65
N ALA A 247 4.06 -7.21 0.94
CA ALA A 247 4.60 -8.48 1.37
C ALA A 247 5.64 -8.32 2.50
N ILE A 248 6.50 -7.30 2.38
CA ILE A 248 7.60 -7.07 3.31
C ILE A 248 7.20 -6.27 4.57
N ALA A 249 6.05 -5.59 4.54
CA ALA A 249 5.57 -4.76 5.65
C ALA A 249 5.56 -5.49 7.01
N PRO A 250 4.90 -6.66 7.17
CA PRO A 250 4.79 -7.35 8.47
C PRO A 250 6.04 -8.13 8.90
N THR A 251 7.06 -8.22 8.04
CA THR A 251 8.27 -9.02 8.27
C THR A 251 9.50 -8.11 8.26
N LYS A 252 10.06 -7.85 7.08
CA LYS A 252 11.32 -7.15 6.89
C LYS A 252 11.25 -5.69 7.34
N VAL A 253 10.22 -4.95 6.95
CA VAL A 253 10.10 -3.53 7.30
C VAL A 253 9.87 -3.32 8.79
N LEU A 254 8.98 -4.12 9.41
CA LEU A 254 8.77 -4.07 10.85
C LEU A 254 10.05 -4.41 11.63
N ALA A 255 10.78 -5.46 11.21
CA ALA A 255 12.04 -5.86 11.86
C ALA A 255 13.12 -4.77 11.75
N ASP A 256 13.27 -4.16 10.57
CA ASP A 256 14.23 -3.08 10.36
C ASP A 256 13.85 -1.84 11.15
N LEU A 257 12.56 -1.52 11.26
CA LEU A 257 12.09 -0.42 12.09
C LEU A 257 12.40 -0.66 13.58
N ILE A 258 12.13 -1.85 14.10
CA ILE A 258 12.46 -2.19 15.49
C ILE A 258 13.97 -2.06 15.73
N THR A 259 14.78 -2.57 14.81
CA THR A 259 16.24 -2.48 14.90
C THR A 259 16.72 -1.03 14.90
N PHE A 260 16.17 -0.20 14.02
CA PHE A 260 16.45 1.23 13.96
C PHE A 260 16.10 1.95 15.26
N LEU A 261 14.92 1.68 15.83
CA LEU A 261 14.48 2.28 17.09
C LEU A 261 15.33 1.82 18.28
N ALA A 262 15.71 0.54 18.33
CA ALA A 262 16.56 0.01 19.38
C ALA A 262 17.97 0.64 19.38
N ALA A 263 18.53 0.88 18.19
CA ALA A 263 19.83 1.56 18.06
C ALA A 263 19.81 2.99 18.63
N GLY A 264 18.69 3.71 18.44
CA GLY A 264 18.50 5.06 18.99
C GLY A 264 18.18 5.12 20.50
N ALA A 265 17.84 4.00 21.12
CA ALA A 265 17.39 3.91 22.52
C ALA A 265 18.49 3.46 23.50
N SER A 266 19.74 3.28 23.05
CA SER A 266 20.84 2.87 23.93
C SER A 266 21.00 3.86 25.10
N PRO A 267 20.88 3.42 26.36
CA PRO A 267 21.06 4.32 27.50
C PRO A 267 22.47 4.90 27.48
N PRO A 268 22.67 6.15 27.95
CA PRO A 268 24.01 6.67 28.14
C PRO A 268 24.75 5.68 29.05
N ALA A 269 25.92 5.22 28.61
CA ALA A 269 26.78 4.35 29.41
C ALA A 269 26.92 5.01 30.79
N SER A 270 26.46 4.31 31.82
CA SER A 270 26.59 4.75 33.20
C SER A 270 28.07 5.01 33.44
N ALA A 271 28.42 6.29 33.62
CA ALA A 271 29.76 6.68 34.05
C ALA A 271 29.99 6.05 35.43
N GLY A 272 30.83 5.02 35.46
CA GLY A 272 31.41 4.47 36.68
C GLY A 272 32.54 5.36 37.19
#